data_AF-X1NN90-F1
#
_entry.id   AF-X1NN90-F1
#
_cell.length_a   1.000
_cell.length_b   1.000
_cell.length_c   1.000
_cell.angle_alpha   90.00
_cell.angle_beta   90.00
_cell.angle_gamma   90.00
#
_symmetry.space_group_name_H-M   'P 1'
#
loop_
_entity.id
_entity.type
_entity.pdbx_description
1 polymer ?
#
loop_
_entity_poly.entity_id
_entity_poly.type
_entity_poly.pdbx_seq_one_letter_code
_entity_poly.pdbx_strand_id
1 'polypeptide(L)'
;IEDADYFVALTHDDEVNILASLSVKNLGCKKVIILSRKMDYTPIVERVGIDVTINPPLAAAGEIMRYTRGGGVLSFSLLEEGKAEILEVLVKQSSAVAGKAL
;
A
#
# COMPACT_ATOMS: atom_id res chain seq x y z
N ILE A 1 11.40 -22.10 7.91
CA ILE A 1 10.74 -20.81 8.24
C ILE A 1 11.63 -20.00 9.16
N GLU A 2 12.27 -20.62 10.16
CA GLU A 2 13.17 -19.95 11.12
C GLU A 2 14.32 -19.16 10.46
N ASP A 3 14.84 -19.62 9.32
CA ASP A 3 15.88 -18.91 8.55
C ASP A 3 15.34 -17.89 7.53
N ALA A 4 14.02 -17.75 7.39
CA ALA A 4 13.43 -16.89 6.36
C ALA A 4 13.42 -15.42 6.82
N ASP A 5 14.06 -14.56 6.04
CA ASP A 5 14.02 -13.11 6.27
C ASP A 5 12.65 -12.50 5.95
N TYR A 6 11.93 -13.09 4.99
CA TYR A 6 10.63 -12.63 4.50
C TYR A 6 9.61 -13.77 4.43
N PHE A 7 8.38 -13.46 4.84
CA PHE A 7 7.21 -14.29 4.58
C PHE A 7 6.15 -13.47 3.83
N VAL A 8 5.58 -14.06 2.79
CA VAL A 8 4.61 -13.39 1.92
C VAL A 8 3.37 -14.26 1.77
N ALA A 9 2.22 -13.76 2.22
CA ALA A 9 0.93 -14.44 2.10
C ALA A 9 0.03 -13.75 1.07
N LEU A 10 -0.10 -14.37 -0.11
CA LEU A 10 -0.80 -13.82 -1.28
C LEU A 10 -2.00 -14.66 -1.71
N THR A 11 -2.63 -15.37 -0.78
CA THR A 11 -3.80 -16.18 -1.12
C THR A 11 -5.02 -15.31 -1.40
N HIS A 12 -6.08 -15.92 -1.93
CA HIS A 12 -7.35 -15.25 -2.14
C HIS A 12 -8.17 -15.04 -0.87
N ASP A 13 -7.72 -15.56 0.27
CA ASP A 13 -8.45 -15.50 1.53
C ASP A 13 -7.67 -14.62 2.52
N ASP A 14 -8.28 -13.50 2.92
CA ASP A 14 -7.63 -12.51 3.79
C ASP A 14 -7.40 -13.10 5.18
N GLU A 15 -8.34 -13.91 5.68
CA GLU A 15 -8.29 -14.59 6.96
C GLU A 15 -7.14 -15.61 7.00
N VAL A 16 -6.94 -16.38 5.92
CA VAL A 16 -5.77 -17.27 5.78
C VAL A 16 -4.47 -16.47 5.78
N ASN A 17 -4.42 -15.35 5.04
CA ASN A 17 -3.20 -14.53 4.98
C ASN A 17 -2.84 -13.95 6.36
N ILE A 18 -3.83 -13.48 7.12
CA ILE A 18 -3.65 -12.93 8.47
C ILE A 18 -3.22 -14.01 9.46
N LEU A 19 -3.91 -15.17 9.47
CA LEU A 19 -3.61 -16.26 10.40
C LEU A 19 -2.24 -16.87 10.13
N ALA A 20 -1.89 -17.12 8.87
CA ALA A 20 -0.57 -17.64 8.51
C ALA A 20 0.55 -16.65 8.92
N SER A 21 0.31 -15.35 8.75
CA SER A 21 1.23 -14.29 9.15
C SER A 21 1.43 -14.21 10.66
N LEU A 22 0.36 -14.37 11.43
CA LEU A 22 0.44 -14.45 12.89
C LEU A 22 1.29 -15.66 13.33
N SER A 23 1.06 -16.83 12.73
CA SER A 23 1.86 -18.02 13.02
C SER A 23 3.35 -17.79 12.73
N VAL A 24 3.67 -17.19 11.59
CA VAL A 24 5.07 -16.97 11.16
C VAL A 24 5.75 -15.85 11.94
N LYS A 25 5.02 -14.80 12.36
CA LYS A 25 5.53 -13.79 13.30
C LYS A 25 5.89 -14.40 14.65
N ASN A 26 5.06 -15.30 15.19
CA ASN A 26 5.36 -16.01 16.43
C ASN A 26 6.59 -16.92 16.33
N LEU A 27 6.94 -17.37 15.11
CA LEU A 27 8.16 -18.13 14.83
C LEU A 27 9.41 -17.26 14.58
N GLY A 28 9.29 -15.93 14.70
CA GLY A 28 10.44 -15.01 14.65
C GLY A 28 10.80 -14.50 13.25
N CYS A 29 9.93 -14.63 12.24
CA CYS A 29 10.22 -14.08 10.92
C CYS A 29 10.35 -12.54 10.96
N LYS A 30 11.39 -12.01 10.32
CA LYS A 30 11.77 -10.60 10.39
C LYS A 30 10.77 -9.70 9.67
N LYS A 31 10.37 -10.06 8.45
CA LYS A 31 9.48 -9.26 7.59
C LYS A 31 8.29 -10.08 7.10
N VAL A 32 7.09 -9.58 7.31
CA VAL A 32 5.85 -10.22 6.85
C VAL A 32 5.05 -9.28 5.98
N ILE A 33 4.69 -9.76 4.79
CA ILE A 33 3.94 -9.03 3.77
C ILE A 33 2.67 -9.82 3.46
N ILE A 34 1.51 -9.15 3.45
CA ILE A 34 0.25 -9.80 3.09
C ILE A 34 -0.52 -9.05 2.02
N LEU A 35 -1.42 -9.78 1.40
CA LEU A 35 -2.52 -9.22 0.64
C LEU A 35 -3.78 -9.19 1.52
N SER A 36 -4.42 -8.03 1.64
CA SER A 36 -5.72 -7.86 2.30
C SER A 36 -6.63 -6.97 1.46
N ARG A 37 -7.81 -7.46 1.10
CA ARG A 37 -8.79 -6.70 0.31
C ARG A 37 -9.75 -5.92 1.20
N LYS A 38 -10.06 -6.44 2.39
CA LYS A 38 -10.99 -5.81 3.33
C LYS A 38 -10.25 -4.82 4.25
N MET A 39 -10.68 -3.57 4.24
CA MET A 39 -10.10 -2.53 5.10
C MET A 39 -10.46 -2.74 6.58
N ASP A 40 -11.57 -3.41 6.87
CA ASP A 40 -12.02 -3.76 8.22
C ASP A 40 -10.99 -4.57 9.02
N TYR A 41 -10.04 -5.23 8.35
CA TYR A 41 -8.95 -5.98 8.98
C TYR A 41 -7.72 -5.13 9.32
N THR A 42 -7.66 -3.87 8.92
CA THR A 42 -6.52 -2.97 9.22
C THR A 42 -6.14 -2.97 10.70
N PRO A 43 -7.08 -2.81 11.66
CA PRO A 43 -6.74 -2.82 13.08
C PRO A 43 -6.16 -4.16 13.56
N ILE A 44 -6.60 -5.27 12.95
CA ILE A 44 -6.10 -6.61 13.29
C ILE A 44 -4.69 -6.77 12.75
N VAL A 45 -4.48 -6.40 11.50
CA VAL A 45 -3.18 -6.48 10.81
C VAL A 45 -2.11 -5.68 11.55
N GLU A 46 -2.43 -4.46 11.95
CA GLU A 46 -1.54 -3.60 12.75
C GLU A 46 -1.20 -4.25 14.09
N ARG A 47 -2.19 -4.84 14.77
CA ARG A 47 -2.02 -5.47 16.07
C ARG A 47 -1.23 -6.79 16.01
N VAL A 48 -1.33 -7.53 14.91
CA VAL A 48 -0.52 -8.73 14.63
C VAL A 48 0.94 -8.37 14.31
N GLY A 49 1.22 -7.11 14.00
CA GLY A 49 2.56 -6.63 13.69
C GLY A 49 3.03 -7.00 12.28
N ILE A 50 2.10 -7.14 11.34
CA ILE A 50 2.41 -7.33 9.92
C ILE A 50 3.09 -6.06 9.39
N ASP A 51 4.22 -6.22 8.70
CA ASP A 51 5.05 -5.08 8.28
C ASP A 51 4.46 -4.34 7.07
N VAL A 52 3.87 -5.08 6.13
CA VAL A 52 3.33 -4.51 4.88
C VAL A 52 2.03 -5.19 4.51
N THR A 53 1.02 -4.38 4.20
CA THR A 53 -0.26 -4.84 3.68
C THR A 53 -0.54 -4.19 2.35
N ILE A 54 -0.81 -5.02 1.35
CA ILE A 54 -1.18 -4.58 0.01
C ILE A 54 -2.68 -4.78 -0.15
N ASN A 55 -3.39 -3.71 -0.51
CA ASN A 55 -4.80 -3.74 -0.89
C ASN A 55 -4.94 -3.58 -2.41
N PRO A 56 -5.18 -4.68 -3.17
CA PRO A 56 -5.25 -4.59 -4.63
C PRO A 56 -6.40 -3.72 -5.15
N PRO A 57 -7.64 -3.77 -4.59
CA PRO A 57 -8.69 -2.82 -4.97
C PRO A 57 -8.28 -1.35 -4.82
N LEU A 58 -7.63 -0.99 -3.72
CA LEU A 58 -7.16 0.37 -3.47
C LEU A 58 -6.05 0.78 -4.44
N ALA A 59 -5.10 -0.12 -4.70
CA ALA A 59 -4.04 0.10 -5.69
C ALA A 59 -4.62 0.33 -7.10
N ALA A 60 -5.59 -0.50 -7.51
CA ALA A 60 -6.29 -0.35 -8.78
C ALA A 60 -7.08 0.97 -8.86
N ALA A 61 -7.74 1.37 -7.78
CA ALA A 61 -8.43 2.66 -7.72
C ALA A 61 -7.46 3.84 -7.90
N GLY A 62 -6.27 3.76 -7.28
CA GLY A 62 -5.20 4.74 -7.49
C GLY A 62 -4.77 4.86 -8.95
N GLU A 63 -4.59 3.72 -9.63
CA GLU A 63 -4.25 3.67 -11.06
C GLU A 63 -5.34 4.27 -11.96
N ILE A 64 -6.61 3.97 -11.68
CA ILE A 64 -7.77 4.53 -12.40
C ILE A 64 -7.84 6.04 -12.19
N MET A 65 -7.64 6.52 -10.97
CA MET A 65 -7.63 7.95 -10.68
C MET A 65 -6.48 8.68 -11.38
N ARG A 66 -5.28 8.08 -11.41
CA ARG A 66 -4.16 8.60 -12.18
C ARG A 66 -4.51 8.73 -13.65
N TYR A 67 -5.12 7.71 -14.24
CA TYR A 67 -5.48 7.70 -15.66
C TYR A 67 -6.57 8.73 -16.01
N THR A 68 -7.57 8.88 -15.14
CA THR A 68 -8.74 9.75 -15.42
C THR A 68 -8.48 11.24 -15.20
N ARG A 69 -7.56 11.65 -14.31
CA ARG A 69 -7.31 13.09 -14.03
C ARG A 69 -6.64 13.85 -15.17
N GLY A 70 -5.92 13.20 -16.08
CA GLY A 70 -5.19 13.87 -17.17
C GLY A 70 -4.15 14.90 -16.67
N GLY A 71 -3.67 15.78 -17.55
CA GLY A 71 -2.96 17.00 -17.13
C GLY A 71 -1.50 16.88 -16.64
N GLY A 72 -0.85 15.73 -16.81
CA GLY A 72 0.57 15.55 -16.44
C GLY A 72 0.81 15.04 -15.02
N VAL A 73 -0.18 14.42 -14.39
CA VAL A 73 -0.01 13.63 -13.16
C VAL A 73 0.82 12.39 -13.49
N LEU A 74 1.97 12.23 -12.83
CA LEU A 74 2.89 11.11 -13.00
C LEU A 74 2.58 9.97 -12.02
N SER A 75 2.16 10.30 -10.81
CA SER A 75 1.85 9.34 -9.76
C SER A 75 0.75 9.86 -8.84
N PHE A 76 0.03 8.92 -8.25
CA PHE A 76 -1.06 9.18 -7.30
C PHE A 76 -1.00 8.14 -6.18
N SER A 77 -1.16 8.58 -4.94
CA SER A 77 -1.21 7.69 -3.78
C SER A 77 -2.24 8.17 -2.77
N LEU A 78 -3.07 7.24 -2.29
CA LEU A 78 -4.03 7.49 -1.22
C LEU A 78 -3.39 7.16 0.13
N LEU A 79 -3.65 8.03 1.09
CA LEU A 79 -3.24 7.90 2.48
C LEU A 79 -4.47 7.86 3.37
N GLU A 80 -4.36 7.17 4.51
CA GLU A 80 -5.40 7.07 5.54
C GLU A 80 -6.82 6.88 4.96
N GLU A 81 -7.00 5.82 4.16
CA GLU A 81 -8.31 5.49 3.58
C GLU A 81 -8.89 6.60 2.68
N GLY A 82 -8.02 7.39 2.07
CA GLY A 82 -8.40 8.50 1.19
C GLY A 82 -8.69 9.81 1.90
N LYS A 83 -8.36 9.92 3.19
CA LYS A 83 -8.37 11.22 3.90
C LYS A 83 -7.29 12.17 3.40
N ALA A 84 -6.23 11.63 2.81
CA ALA A 84 -5.19 12.41 2.16
C ALA A 84 -4.78 11.79 0.82
N GLU A 85 -4.34 12.64 -0.09
CA GLU A 85 -3.80 12.24 -1.39
C GLU A 85 -2.43 12.88 -1.62
N ILE A 86 -1.50 12.11 -2.16
CA ILE A 86 -0.23 12.59 -2.69
C ILE A 86 -0.32 12.53 -4.21
N LEU A 87 0.03 13.63 -4.86
CA LEU A 87 0.15 13.72 -6.31
C LEU A 87 1.56 14.10 -6.72
N GLU A 88 2.09 13.40 -7.71
CA GLU A 88 3.27 13.81 -8.44
C GLU A 88 2.83 14.41 -9.77
N VAL A 89 3.26 15.63 -10.07
CA VAL A 89 2.84 16.37 -11.27
C VAL A 89 4.05 16.91 -12.02
N LEU A 90 4.01 16.78 -13.34
CA LEU A 90 5.03 17.34 -14.22
C LEU A 90 4.89 18.87 -14.31
N VAL A 91 5.88 19.61 -13.80
CA VAL A 91 5.96 21.07 -13.97
C VAL A 91 6.55 21.41 -15.34
N LYS A 92 5.71 21.92 -16.25
CA LYS A 92 6.18 22.44 -17.55
C LYS A 92 6.94 23.76 -17.37
N GLN A 93 7.90 24.05 -18.26
CA GLN A 93 8.65 25.31 -18.25
C GLN A 93 7.76 26.56 -18.37
N SER A 94 6.63 26.45 -19.06
CA SER A 94 5.63 27.52 -19.17
C SER A 94 4.73 27.69 -17.93
N SER A 95 4.95 26.92 -16.86
CA SER A 95 4.12 26.94 -15.65
C SER A 95 4.48 28.11 -14.74
N ALA A 96 3.48 28.68 -14.07
CA ALA A 96 3.65 29.81 -13.14
C ALA A 96 4.54 29.51 -11.92
N VAL A 97 4.81 28.23 -11.66
CA VAL A 97 5.65 27.75 -10.55
C VAL A 97 7.03 27.27 -11.01
N ALA A 98 7.32 27.27 -12.32
CA ALA A 98 8.61 26.84 -12.83
C ALA A 98 9.75 27.74 -12.30
N GLY A 99 10.82 27.12 -11.80
CA GLY A 99 12.01 27.83 -11.29
C GLY A 99 11.86 28.47 -9.91
N LYS A 100 10.72 28.29 -9.23
CA LYS A 100 10.53 28.77 -7.84
C LYS A 100 11.04 27.72 -6.84
N ALA A 101 11.68 28.18 -5.77
CA ALA A 101 12.02 27.33 -4.63
C ALA A 101 10.74 26.97 -3.84
N LEU A 102 10.76 25.78 -3.23
CA LEU A 102 9.69 25.28 -2.35
C LEU A 102 9.71 25.99 -1.00
#